data_AF-A0A2W5XI78-F1
#
_entry.id   AF-A0A2W5XI78-F1
#
_cell.length_a   1.000
_cell.length_b   1.000
_cell.length_c   1.000
_cell.angle_alpha   90.00
_cell.angle_beta   90.00
_cell.angle_gamma   90.00
#
_symmetry.space_group_name_H-M   'P 1'
#
loop_
_entity.id
_entity.type
_entity.pdbx_description
1 polymer ?
#
loop_
_entity_poly.entity_id
_entity_poly.type
_entity_poly.pdbx_seq_one_letter_code
_entity_poly.pdbx_strand_id
1 'polypeptide(L)' 'METRVGANESIESALKRFKKMCQKSGVLAEARRHEHYEKPSVRRKKKSAAARKRRS' A
#
# COMPACT_ATOMS: atom_id res chain seq x y z
N MET A 1 -2.28 -11.71 5.72
CA MET A 1 -1.48 -10.70 6.45
C MET A 1 -1.97 -10.75 7.89
N GLU A 2 -1.19 -11.30 8.81
CA GLU A 2 -1.62 -11.54 10.19
C GLU A 2 -0.74 -10.71 11.14
N THR A 3 -1.35 -10.03 12.10
CA THR A 3 -0.65 -9.27 13.15
C THR A 3 -1.06 -9.85 14.49
N ARG A 4 -0.18 -10.62 15.12
CA ARG A 4 -0.39 -11.14 16.48
C ARG A 4 0.00 -10.05 17.48
N VAL A 5 -0.84 -9.84 18.48
CA VAL A 5 -0.60 -8.86 19.55
C VAL A 5 0.29 -9.51 20.62
N GLY A 6 1.35 -8.83 21.04
CA GLY A 6 2.22 -9.33 22.11
C GLY A 6 1.59 -9.18 23.49
N ALA A 7 2.01 -10.01 24.46
CA ALA A 7 1.43 -10.04 25.80
C ALA A 7 1.51 -8.72 26.59
N ASN A 8 2.48 -7.84 26.27
CA ASN A 8 2.66 -6.52 26.88
C ASN A 8 2.53 -5.37 25.87
N GLU A 9 1.78 -5.58 24.79
CA GLU A 9 1.61 -4.57 23.75
C GLU A 9 0.28 -3.81 23.91
N SER A 10 0.35 -2.48 23.89
CA SER A 10 -0.85 -1.65 23.75
C SER A 10 -1.49 -1.86 22.38
N ILE A 11 -2.82 -1.97 22.35
CA ILE A 11 -3.62 -2.13 21.13
C ILE A 11 -3.24 -1.09 20.05
N GLU A 12 -2.94 0.13 20.46
CA GLU A 12 -2.57 1.22 19.55
C GLU A 12 -1.23 0.95 18.82
N SER A 13 -0.26 0.34 19.50
CA SER A 13 1.01 -0.09 18.89
C SER A 13 0.77 -1.18 17.84
N ALA A 14 -0.07 -2.17 18.18
CA ALA A 14 -0.38 -3.27 17.27
C ALA A 14 -1.08 -2.75 15.99
N LEU A 15 -2.03 -1.81 16.15
CA LEU A 15 -2.71 -1.15 15.04
C LEU A 15 -1.75 -0.33 14.17
N LYS A 16 -0.79 0.38 14.77
CA LYS A 16 0.23 1.14 14.05
C LYS A 16 1.11 0.22 13.19
N ARG A 17 1.52 -0.94 13.72
CA ARG A 17 2.28 -1.93 12.95
C ARG A 17 1.45 -2.52 11.81
N PHE A 18 0.21 -2.89 12.08
CA PHE A 18 -0.70 -3.41 11.05
C PHE A 18 -0.90 -2.39 9.92
N LYS A 19 -1.14 -1.12 10.24
CA LYS A 19 -1.28 -0.05 9.24
C LYS A 19 0.00 0.10 8.40
N LYS A 20 1.18 0.05 9.02
CA LYS A 20 2.47 0.10 8.31
C LYS A 20 2.69 -1.12 7.44
N MET A 21 2.29 -2.31 7.90
CA MET A 21 2.30 -3.54 7.11
C MET A 21 1.41 -3.39 5.87
N CYS A 22 0.14 -2.97 6.03
CA CYS A 22 -0.79 -2.73 4.92
C CYS A 22 -0.29 -1.67 3.92
N GLN A 23 0.39 -0.62 4.42
CA GLN A 23 1.04 0.36 3.55
C GLN A 23 2.20 -0.25 2.75
N LYS A 24 3.02 -1.09 3.39
CA LYS A 24 4.16 -1.75 2.74
C LYS A 24 3.74 -2.79 1.70
N SER A 25 2.67 -3.54 1.95
CA SER A 25 2.12 -4.48 0.96
C SER A 25 1.49 -3.78 -0.24
N GLY A 26 1.07 -2.52 -0.08
CA GLY A 26 0.49 -1.75 -1.18
C GLY A 26 -0.92 -2.20 -1.59
N VAL A 27 -1.58 -3.05 -0.78
CA VAL A 27 -2.92 -3.58 -1.07
C VAL A 27 -3.93 -2.47 -1.35
N LEU A 28 -3.89 -1.38 -0.58
CA LEU A 28 -4.77 -0.22 -0.79
C LEU A 28 -4.43 0.58 -2.05
N ALA A 29 -3.19 0.54 -2.53
CA ALA A 29 -2.80 1.18 -3.79
C ALA A 29 -3.24 0.34 -5.00
N GLU A 30 -3.18 -0.99 -4.86
CA GLU A 30 -3.65 -1.92 -5.89
C GLU A 30 -5.18 -1.89 -6.03
N ALA A 31 -5.92 -1.89 -4.92
CA ALA A 31 -7.37 -1.74 -4.93
C ALA A 31 -7.80 -0.49 -5.70
N ARG A 32 -7.20 0.67 -5.39
CA ARG A 32 -7.46 1.94 -6.11
C ARG A 32 -7.07 1.91 -7.58
N ARG A 33 -6.06 1.12 -7.96
CA ARG A 33 -5.64 0.96 -9.37
C ARG A 33 -6.64 0.10 -10.16
N HIS A 34 -7.35 -0.80 -9.51
CA HIS A 34 -8.29 -1.74 -10.14
C HIS A 34 -9.76 -1.32 -9.98
N GLU A 35 -10.05 -0.24 -9.27
CA GLU A 35 -11.39 0.30 -9.07
C GLU A 35 -12.12 0.61 -10.40
N HIS A 36 -11.37 1.04 -11.42
CA HIS A 36 -11.88 1.25 -12.77
C HIS A 36 -10.87 0.77 -13.81
N TYR A 37 -11.38 0.44 -15.00
CA TYR A 37 -10.53 0.08 -16.12
C TYR A 37 -9.70 1.28 -16.58
N GLU A 38 -8.39 1.07 -16.68
CA GLU A 38 -7.48 1.99 -17.37
C GLU A 38 -6.93 1.36 -18.64
N LYS A 39 -6.98 2.13 -19.72
CA LYS A 39 -6.31 1.76 -20.98
C LYS A 39 -4.83 1.43 -20.72
N PRO A 40 -4.24 0.43 -21.40
CA PRO A 40 -2.85 0.02 -21.19
C PRO A 40 -1.82 1.17 -21.29
N SER A 41 -2.06 2.13 -22.20
CA SER A 41 -1.21 3.32 -22.37
C SER A 41 -1.21 4.22 -21.13
N VAL A 42 -2.37 4.49 -20.54
CA VAL A 42 -2.52 5.31 -19.34
C VAL A 42 -1.82 4.64 -18.15
N ARG A 43 -2.01 3.32 -17.99
CA ARG A 43 -1.36 2.54 -16.94
C ARG A 43 0.17 2.58 -17.04
N ARG A 44 0.74 2.49 -18.26
CA ARG A 44 2.18 2.64 -18.52
C ARG A 44 2.68 4.05 -18.18
N LYS A 45 1.93 5.10 -18.59
CA LYS A 45 2.26 6.50 -18.29
C LYS A 45 2.30 6.74 -16.77
N LYS A 46 1.26 6.33 -16.04
CA LYS A 46 1.18 6.45 -14.57
C LYS A 46 2.30 5.69 -13.86
N LYS A 47 2.63 4.47 -14.30
CA LYS A 47 3.76 3.68 -13.76
C LYS A 47 5.09 4.42 -13.93
N SER A 48 5.35 4.99 -15.11
CA SER A 48 6.59 5.73 -15.36
C SER A 48 6.71 7.02 -14.54
N ALA A 49 5.59 7.73 -14.35
CA ALA A 49 5.54 8.96 -13.55
C ALA A 49 5.77 8.65 -12.06
N ALA A 50 5.13 7.59 -11.54
CA ALA A 50 5.34 7.14 -10.17
C ALA A 50 6.80 6.72 -9.90
N ALA A 51 7.44 6.04 -10.87
CA ALA A 51 8.85 5.67 -10.76
C ALA A 51 9.78 6.90 -10.71
N ARG A 52 9.53 7.91 -11.55
CA ARG A 52 10.27 9.19 -11.52
C ARG A 52 10.13 9.90 -10.18
N LYS A 53 8.90 10.01 -9.67
CA LYS A 53 8.61 10.64 -8.37
C LYS A 53 9.27 9.92 -7.18
N ARG A 54 9.56 8.61 -7.30
CA ARG A 54 10.25 7.85 -6.24
C ARG A 54 11.78 7.99 -6.29
N ARG A 55 12.32 8.55 -7.38
CA ARG A 55 13.76 8.73 -7.61
C ARG A 55 14.23 10.15 -7.31
N SER A 56 13.32 11.12 -7.35
CA SER A 56 13.46 12.46 -6.76
C SER A 56 13.17 12.41 -5.27
#